data_AF-A0A2K3DYI1-F1
#
_entry.id   AF-A0A2K3DYI1-F1
#
_cell.length_a   1.000
_cell.length_b   1.000
_cell.length_c   1.000
_cell.angle_alpha   90.00
_cell.angle_beta   90.00
_cell.angle_gamma   90.00
#
_symmetry.space_group_name_H-M   'P 1'
#
loop_
_entity.id
_entity.type
_entity.pdbx_description
1 polymer ?
#
loop_
_entity_poly.entity_id
_entity_poly.type
_entity_poly.pdbx_seq_one_letter_code
_entity_poly.pdbx_strand_id
1 'polypeptide(L)'
;MAPTAYMLFCNQHRESVRQRLAAEGQEKIAVTVVAKELGQIWKALTEEEKAKYRAQAEEQKQQQQQQQAGDGSETQGEGNAEGGQRAGSPAKAAAAASLPASWVRKVVNLDPEIQRCSAEGVLALSAAAEVFLSAVCAKATAAAAAGKRRTVRLDDMEKCIRGDKRLMAAGFTAVINMVSAAAATEAEGKAAAVAAAGAPPGKKQKVDKAAAPAAGADKHNSIEKAFGMAS
;
A
#
# COMPACT_ATOMS: atom_id res chain seq x y z
N MET A 1 7.67 0.53 23.31
CA MET A 1 6.43 -0.11 22.78
C MET A 1 5.96 -1.14 23.79
N ALA A 2 4.67 -1.12 24.14
CA ALA A 2 4.14 -2.07 25.11
C ALA A 2 4.04 -3.47 24.49
N PRO A 3 4.47 -4.53 25.20
CA PRO A 3 4.43 -5.88 24.68
C PRO A 3 2.99 -6.33 24.44
N THR A 4 2.74 -6.98 23.31
CA THR A 4 1.40 -7.52 22.98
C THR A 4 1.09 -8.76 23.84
N ALA A 5 -0.19 -9.15 23.92
CA ALA A 5 -0.62 -10.33 24.67
C ALA A 5 0.16 -11.60 24.27
N TYR A 6 0.44 -11.75 22.98
CA TYR A 6 1.24 -12.87 22.45
C TYR A 6 2.72 -12.76 22.85
N MET A 7 3.30 -11.55 22.87
CA MET A 7 4.69 -11.35 23.31
C MET A 7 4.87 -11.64 24.80
N LEU A 8 3.92 -11.22 25.65
CA LEU A 8 3.92 -11.54 27.07
C LEU A 8 3.85 -13.05 27.30
N PHE A 9 2.95 -13.73 26.57
CA PHE A 9 2.84 -15.18 26.59
C PHE A 9 4.14 -15.85 26.14
N CYS A 10 4.72 -15.42 25.01
CA CYS A 10 5.98 -15.98 24.53
C CYS A 10 7.10 -15.78 25.56
N ASN A 11 7.22 -14.61 26.18
CA ASN A 11 8.28 -14.34 27.14
C ASN A 11 8.18 -15.23 28.38
N GLN A 12 6.97 -15.48 28.89
CA GLN A 12 6.76 -16.36 30.06
C GLN A 12 6.96 -17.84 29.73
N HIS A 13 6.56 -18.27 28.53
CA HIS A 13 6.55 -19.70 28.18
C HIS A 13 7.75 -20.15 27.35
N ARG A 14 8.55 -19.23 26.80
CA ARG A 14 9.73 -19.54 25.99
C ARG A 14 10.75 -20.37 26.74
N GLU A 15 10.96 -20.09 28.03
CA GLU A 15 11.92 -20.84 28.85
C GLU A 15 11.41 -22.24 29.18
N SER A 16 10.12 -22.38 29.51
CA SER A 16 9.47 -23.68 29.73
C SER A 16 9.50 -24.57 28.49
N VAL A 17 9.18 -24.00 27.32
CA VAL A 17 9.23 -24.72 26.02
C VAL A 17 10.68 -25.09 25.67
N ARG A 18 11.63 -24.19 25.93
CA ARG A 18 13.06 -24.46 25.71
C ARG A 18 13.56 -25.60 26.58
N GLN A 19 13.18 -25.65 27.85
CA GLN A 19 13.56 -26.72 28.77
C GLN A 19 12.94 -28.06 28.37
N ARG A 20 11.67 -28.07 27.94
CA ARG A 20 11.02 -29.29 27.43
C ARG A 20 11.72 -29.84 26.19
N LEU A 21 12.03 -28.98 25.22
CA LEU A 21 12.75 -29.37 24.00
C LEU A 21 14.19 -29.82 24.29
N ALA A 22 14.84 -29.26 25.31
CA ALA A 22 16.15 -29.71 25.76
C ALA A 22 16.08 -31.11 26.40
N ALA A 23 15.04 -31.39 27.19
CA ALA A 23 14.82 -32.69 27.83
C ALA A 23 14.43 -33.78 26.82
N GLU A 24 13.76 -33.43 25.73
CA GLU A 24 13.42 -34.33 24.61
C GLU A 24 14.62 -34.65 23.70
N GLY A 25 15.83 -34.18 24.03
CA GLY A 25 17.06 -34.54 23.34
C GLY A 25 17.37 -33.70 22.11
N GLN A 26 16.76 -32.52 21.96
CA GLN A 26 17.01 -31.66 20.80
C GLN A 26 18.31 -30.87 20.97
N GLU A 27 19.39 -31.38 20.37
CA GLU A 27 20.77 -30.87 20.47
C GLU A 27 20.94 -29.42 19.95
N LYS A 28 20.08 -28.99 19.01
CA LYS A 28 20.00 -27.61 18.53
C LYS A 28 18.64 -27.00 18.83
N ILE A 29 18.54 -26.28 19.94
CA ILE A 29 17.35 -25.51 20.31
C ILE A 29 17.28 -24.24 19.44
N ALA A 30 16.92 -24.42 18.17
CA ALA A 30 16.70 -23.30 17.26
C ALA A 30 15.47 -22.49 17.72
N VAL A 31 15.62 -21.17 17.72
CA VAL A 31 14.54 -20.23 18.11
C VAL A 31 13.28 -20.43 17.27
N THR A 32 13.43 -20.90 16.03
CA THR A 32 12.33 -21.25 15.11
C THR A 32 11.48 -22.42 15.61
N VAL A 33 12.07 -23.42 16.25
CA VAL A 33 11.33 -24.58 16.80
C VAL A 33 10.56 -24.16 18.05
N VAL A 34 11.20 -23.38 18.92
CA VAL A 34 10.55 -22.80 20.12
C VAL A 34 9.37 -21.92 19.72
N ALA A 35 9.52 -21.08 18.68
CA ALA A 35 8.45 -20.23 18.17
C ALA A 35 7.27 -21.04 17.60
N LYS A 36 7.54 -22.17 16.95
CA LYS A 36 6.51 -23.07 16.41
C LYS A 36 5.67 -23.71 17.52
N GLU A 37 6.32 -24.19 18.58
CA GLU A 37 5.63 -24.76 19.75
C GLU A 37 4.82 -23.71 20.50
N LEU A 38 5.38 -22.53 20.74
CA LEU A 38 4.66 -21.41 21.37
C LEU A 38 3.43 -21.00 20.57
N GLY A 39 3.51 -20.98 19.23
CA GLY A 39 2.38 -20.68 18.36
C GLY A 39 1.28 -21.74 18.43
N GLN A 40 1.63 -23.01 18.62
CA GLN A 40 0.65 -24.10 18.80
C GLN A 40 -0.04 -24.00 20.16
N ILE A 41 0.72 -23.78 21.24
CA ILE A 41 0.16 -23.59 22.59
C ILE A 41 -0.75 -22.35 22.60
N TRP A 42 -0.35 -21.25 21.96
CA TRP A 42 -1.19 -20.06 21.85
C TRP A 42 -2.50 -20.32 21.11
N LYS A 43 -2.49 -21.13 20.04
CA LYS A 43 -3.73 -21.51 19.35
C LYS A 43 -4.62 -22.39 20.22
N ALA A 44 -4.03 -23.31 20.99
CA ALA A 44 -4.73 -24.22 21.87
C ALA A 44 -5.31 -23.57 23.14
N LEU A 45 -4.78 -22.43 23.58
CA LEU A 45 -5.33 -21.66 24.71
C LEU A 45 -6.79 -21.27 24.46
N THR A 46 -7.58 -21.34 25.51
CA THR A 46 -8.96 -20.90 25.51
C THR A 46 -9.08 -19.38 25.39
N GLU A 47 -10.25 -18.89 25.01
CA GLU A 47 -10.50 -17.45 24.88
C GLU A 47 -10.38 -16.72 26.22
N GLU A 48 -10.71 -17.40 27.34
CA GLU A 48 -10.57 -16.90 28.71
C GLU A 48 -9.11 -16.69 29.11
N GLU A 49 -8.22 -17.65 28.77
CA GLU A 49 -6.79 -17.53 29.04
C GLU A 49 -6.15 -16.46 28.17
N LYS A 50 -6.55 -16.37 26.89
CA LYS A 50 -6.15 -15.28 25.99
C LYS A 50 -6.63 -13.92 26.52
N ALA A 51 -7.82 -13.84 27.11
CA ALA A 51 -8.35 -12.62 27.70
C ALA A 51 -7.49 -12.12 28.87
N LYS A 52 -6.99 -13.03 29.72
CA LYS A 52 -6.04 -12.68 30.79
C LYS A 52 -4.76 -12.00 30.25
N TYR A 53 -4.17 -12.55 29.18
CA TYR A 53 -2.98 -11.96 28.56
C TYR A 53 -3.30 -10.66 27.80
N ARG A 54 -4.52 -10.50 27.25
CA ARG A 54 -4.98 -9.25 26.64
C ARG A 54 -5.12 -8.14 27.69
N ALA A 55 -5.73 -8.44 28.84
CA ALA A 55 -5.85 -7.51 29.95
C ALA A 55 -4.47 -7.07 30.48
N GLN A 56 -3.53 -8.01 30.66
CA GLN A 56 -2.16 -7.69 31.07
C GLN A 56 -1.40 -6.85 30.04
N ALA A 57 -1.61 -7.09 28.74
CA ALA A 57 -1.02 -6.28 27.68
C ALA A 57 -1.60 -4.87 27.64
N GLU A 58 -2.92 -4.73 27.87
CA GLU A 58 -3.58 -3.42 27.97
C GLU A 58 -3.12 -2.64 29.20
N GLU A 59 -2.98 -3.29 30.35
CA GLU A 59 -2.47 -2.68 31.57
C GLU A 59 -1.03 -2.17 31.39
N GLN A 60 -0.15 -2.99 30.83
CA GLN A 60 1.24 -2.57 30.54
C GLN A 60 1.30 -1.46 29.48
N LYS A 61 0.37 -1.46 28.53
CA LYS A 61 0.22 -0.36 27.56
C LYS A 61 -0.20 0.93 28.24
N GLN A 62 -1.16 0.87 29.16
CA GLN A 62 -1.61 2.04 29.92
C GLN A 62 -0.53 2.57 30.85
N GLN A 63 0.23 1.70 31.53
CA GLN A 63 1.35 2.09 32.38
C GLN A 63 2.48 2.73 31.57
N GLN A 64 2.85 2.18 30.41
CA GLN A 64 3.84 2.81 29.52
C GLN A 64 3.35 4.13 28.95
N GLN A 65 2.05 4.25 28.63
CA GLN A 65 1.47 5.49 28.13
C GLN A 65 1.43 6.59 29.20
N GLN A 66 1.20 6.24 30.47
CA GLN A 66 1.29 7.16 31.60
C GLN A 66 2.73 7.57 31.90
N GLN A 67 3.71 6.67 31.76
CA GLN A 67 5.12 6.99 31.95
C GLN A 67 5.71 7.82 30.79
N GLN A 68 5.25 7.59 29.55
CA GLN A 68 5.68 8.37 28.36
C GLN A 68 5.07 9.77 28.28
N ALA A 69 4.04 10.07 29.08
CA ALA A 69 3.51 11.43 29.20
C ALA A 69 4.38 12.35 30.10
N GLY A 70 5.38 11.79 30.81
CA GLY A 70 6.25 12.51 31.74
C GLY A 70 7.70 12.72 31.29
N ASP A 71 8.19 12.01 30.28
CA ASP A 71 9.58 12.10 29.83
C ASP A 71 9.67 11.82 28.34
N GLY A 72 10.06 12.84 27.57
CA GLY A 72 10.22 12.73 26.13
C GLY A 72 11.54 12.07 25.78
N SER A 73 11.51 10.81 25.33
CA SER A 73 12.55 10.26 24.44
C SER A 73 12.10 8.94 23.81
N GLU A 74 12.44 8.83 22.53
CA GLU A 74 12.26 7.76 21.55
C GLU A 74 12.59 6.34 22.04
N THR A 75 11.93 5.31 21.48
CA THR A 75 12.58 4.13 20.84
C THR A 75 11.57 3.28 20.03
N GLN A 76 12.00 2.96 18.80
CA GLN A 76 11.55 1.96 17.81
C GLN A 76 11.16 0.58 18.39
N GLY A 77 10.51 -0.37 17.72
CA GLY A 77 10.11 -0.52 16.32
C GLY A 77 9.37 -1.86 16.09
N GLU A 78 8.64 -1.90 14.97
CA GLU A 78 8.29 -2.99 14.04
C GLU A 78 8.03 -4.45 14.49
N GLY A 79 6.97 -5.06 13.94
CA GLY A 79 6.85 -6.52 13.86
C GLY A 79 5.47 -7.09 13.51
N ASN A 80 5.05 -6.95 12.25
CA ASN A 80 4.13 -7.77 11.43
C ASN A 80 3.25 -8.87 12.08
N ALA A 81 1.93 -8.84 11.80
CA ALA A 81 1.15 -10.05 11.61
C ALA A 81 -0.03 -9.80 10.64
N GLU A 82 0.12 -10.38 9.46
CA GLU A 82 -0.86 -10.58 8.40
C GLU A 82 -2.02 -11.51 8.86
N GLY A 83 -3.22 -11.30 8.33
CA GLY A 83 -4.29 -12.31 8.29
C GLY A 83 -5.59 -11.93 9.00
N GLY A 84 -6.61 -11.53 8.23
CA GLY A 84 -7.96 -11.36 8.77
C GLY A 84 -8.94 -10.62 7.86
N GLN A 85 -9.29 -11.24 6.74
CA GLN A 85 -10.39 -10.83 5.86
C GLN A 85 -11.72 -10.74 6.63
N ARG A 86 -12.42 -9.59 6.57
CA ARG A 86 -13.90 -9.57 6.57
C ARG A 86 -14.41 -8.46 5.65
N ALA A 87 -15.19 -8.90 4.67
CA ALA A 87 -15.97 -8.10 3.74
C ALA A 87 -17.15 -7.41 4.45
N GLY A 88 -17.63 -6.29 3.89
CA GLY A 88 -19.01 -5.86 4.11
C GLY A 88 -19.35 -4.37 4.17
N SER A 89 -19.09 -3.62 3.10
CA SER A 89 -20.03 -2.63 2.50
C SER A 89 -20.41 -1.33 3.27
N PRO A 90 -21.05 -0.32 2.63
CA PRO A 90 -20.38 0.94 2.32
C PRO A 90 -21.06 2.23 2.83
N ALA A 91 -20.34 3.33 2.65
CA ALA A 91 -20.76 4.74 2.64
C ALA A 91 -21.14 5.39 3.99
N LYS A 92 -20.44 6.47 4.36
CA LYS A 92 -20.86 7.85 3.99
C LYS A 92 -19.96 8.90 4.65
N ALA A 93 -19.10 9.50 3.83
CA ALA A 93 -18.67 10.90 3.84
C ALA A 93 -18.26 11.57 5.18
N ALA A 94 -16.95 11.54 5.51
CA ALA A 94 -16.17 12.66 6.07
C ALA A 94 -14.71 12.27 6.42
N ALA A 95 -13.97 11.62 5.50
CA ALA A 95 -12.55 11.26 5.69
C ALA A 95 -11.68 11.63 4.46
N ALA A 96 -12.08 12.67 3.73
CA ALA A 96 -11.35 13.18 2.57
C ALA A 96 -10.23 14.11 3.06
N ALA A 97 -8.92 13.90 2.88
CA ALA A 97 -8.29 13.08 1.87
C ALA A 97 -6.94 12.51 2.36
N SER A 98 -6.96 11.55 3.29
CA SER A 98 -5.77 10.72 3.53
C SER A 98 -5.70 9.62 2.47
N LEU A 99 -4.56 9.55 1.77
CA LEU A 99 -4.28 8.43 0.88
C LEU A 99 -4.24 7.14 1.72
N PRO A 100 -4.80 6.01 1.25
CA PRO A 100 -4.74 4.78 2.02
C PRO A 100 -3.29 4.40 2.32
N ALA A 101 -2.96 4.18 3.58
CA ALA A 101 -1.58 3.92 4.02
C ALA A 101 -0.92 2.72 3.29
N SER A 102 -1.71 1.73 2.86
CA SER A 102 -1.22 0.59 2.07
C SER A 102 -0.77 0.99 0.66
N TRP A 103 -1.41 1.99 0.05
CA TRP A 103 -1.02 2.50 -1.26
C TRP A 103 0.22 3.38 -1.16
N VAL A 104 0.29 4.22 -0.13
CA VAL A 104 1.48 5.04 0.15
C VAL A 104 2.70 4.15 0.34
N ARG A 105 2.60 3.10 1.16
CA ARG A 105 3.71 2.14 1.35
C ARG A 105 4.09 1.42 0.06
N LYS A 106 3.13 1.05 -0.79
CA LYS A 106 3.43 0.44 -2.09
C LYS A 106 4.24 1.38 -2.96
N VAL A 107 3.86 2.66 -3.07
CA VAL A 107 4.58 3.65 -3.86
C VAL A 107 5.98 3.91 -3.29
N VAL A 108 6.10 4.04 -1.98
CA VAL A 108 7.40 4.25 -1.31
C VAL A 108 8.35 3.08 -1.57
N ASN A 109 7.84 1.86 -1.50
CA ASN A 109 8.65 0.66 -1.75
C ASN A 109 8.93 0.40 -3.24
N LEU A 110 8.41 1.24 -4.15
CA LEU A 110 8.91 1.25 -5.53
C LEU A 110 10.29 1.90 -5.60
N ASP A 111 10.77 2.62 -4.58
CA ASP A 111 12.12 3.13 -4.56
C ASP A 111 13.07 2.08 -3.94
N PRO A 112 14.08 1.57 -4.69
CA PRO A 112 14.93 0.49 -4.20
C PRO A 112 15.92 0.96 -3.11
N GLU A 113 16.15 2.27 -2.98
CA GLU A 113 17.00 2.83 -1.92
C GLU A 113 16.24 2.91 -0.58
N ILE A 114 14.91 2.84 -0.60
CA ILE A 114 14.07 2.91 0.60
C ILE A 114 13.85 1.50 1.17
N GLN A 115 14.64 1.13 2.18
CA GLN A 115 14.52 -0.17 2.84
C GLN A 115 13.35 -0.26 3.83
N ARG A 116 13.04 0.83 4.54
CA ARG A 116 11.97 0.89 5.54
C ARG A 116 11.33 2.27 5.58
N CYS A 117 10.02 2.31 5.83
CA CYS A 117 9.26 3.54 6.03
C CYS A 117 8.43 3.41 7.32
N SER A 118 8.64 4.32 8.28
CA SER A 118 7.93 4.30 9.56
C SER A 118 6.46 4.71 9.39
N ALA A 119 5.62 4.40 10.39
CA ALA A 119 4.21 4.82 10.38
C ALA A 119 4.04 6.34 10.28
N GLU A 120 4.85 7.10 11.02
CA GLU A 120 4.91 8.57 10.94
C GLU A 120 5.36 9.07 9.56
N GLY A 121 6.33 8.39 8.94
CA GLY A 121 6.77 8.72 7.57
C GLY A 121 5.65 8.53 6.55
N VAL A 122 4.88 7.44 6.66
CA VAL A 122 3.71 7.18 5.81
C VAL A 122 2.64 8.27 6.00
N LEU A 123 2.39 8.69 7.24
CA LEU A 123 1.44 9.77 7.54
C LEU A 123 1.91 11.11 6.96
N ALA A 124 3.19 11.45 7.17
CA ALA A 124 3.78 12.68 6.65
C ALA A 124 3.73 12.74 5.12
N LEU A 125 4.02 11.63 4.44
CA LEU A 125 3.91 11.54 2.97
C LEU A 125 2.46 11.70 2.49
N SER A 126 1.50 11.08 3.18
CA SER A 126 0.08 11.27 2.85
C SER A 126 -0.34 12.73 3.01
N ALA A 127 0.02 13.37 4.12
CA ALA A 127 -0.31 14.77 4.39
C ALA A 127 0.35 15.72 3.37
N ALA A 128 1.62 15.47 3.03
CA ALA A 128 2.32 16.23 2.01
C ALA A 128 1.67 16.10 0.64
N ALA A 129 1.26 14.88 0.26
CA ALA A 129 0.54 14.63 -0.98
C ALA A 129 -0.81 15.36 -1.01
N GLU A 130 -1.56 15.39 0.10
CA GLU A 130 -2.83 16.11 0.20
C GLU A 130 -2.64 17.63 0.00
N VAL A 131 -1.66 18.23 0.68
CA VAL A 131 -1.33 19.66 0.51
C VAL A 131 -0.91 19.96 -0.93
N PHE A 132 -0.08 19.10 -1.52
CA PHE A 132 0.34 19.22 -2.90
C PHE A 132 -0.84 19.17 -3.88
N LEU A 133 -1.69 18.14 -3.77
CA LEU A 133 -2.86 17.96 -4.62
C LEU A 133 -3.83 19.13 -4.47
N SER A 134 -4.08 19.60 -3.25
CA SER A 134 -4.92 20.77 -3.00
C SER A 134 -4.39 22.00 -3.71
N ALA A 135 -3.08 22.30 -3.60
CA ALA A 135 -2.45 23.44 -4.24
C ALA A 135 -2.49 23.36 -5.78
N VAL A 136 -2.21 22.19 -6.35
CA VAL A 136 -2.21 21.97 -7.80
C VAL A 136 -3.64 22.04 -8.36
N CYS A 137 -4.60 21.37 -7.72
CA CYS A 137 -6.01 21.40 -8.12
C CYS A 137 -6.62 22.80 -8.01
N ALA A 138 -6.26 23.59 -7.00
CA ALA A 138 -6.70 24.98 -6.87
C ALA A 138 -6.24 25.82 -8.07
N LYS A 139 -4.95 25.71 -8.45
CA LYS A 139 -4.41 26.41 -9.64
C LYS A 139 -5.08 25.94 -10.93
N ALA A 140 -5.27 24.63 -11.11
CA ALA A 140 -5.90 24.08 -12.31
C ALA A 140 -7.37 24.50 -12.43
N THR A 141 -8.09 24.57 -11.30
CA THR A 141 -9.46 25.08 -11.26
C THR A 141 -9.52 26.54 -11.64
N ALA A 142 -8.59 27.38 -11.17
CA ALA A 142 -8.50 28.78 -11.57
C ALA A 142 -8.22 28.94 -13.08
N ALA A 143 -7.34 28.10 -13.65
CA ALA A 143 -7.07 28.08 -15.09
C ALA A 143 -8.31 27.65 -15.91
N ALA A 144 -9.06 26.65 -15.43
CA ALA A 144 -10.31 26.24 -16.06
C ALA A 144 -11.37 27.35 -16.01
N ALA A 145 -11.50 28.02 -14.86
CA ALA A 145 -12.43 29.14 -14.68
C ALA A 145 -12.09 30.35 -15.57
N ALA A 146 -10.80 30.65 -15.77
CA ALA A 146 -10.36 31.68 -16.72
C ALA A 146 -10.80 31.35 -18.17
N GLY A 147 -10.86 30.06 -18.50
CA GLY A 147 -11.43 29.55 -19.74
C GLY A 147 -12.97 29.46 -19.75
N LYS A 148 -13.67 30.05 -18.76
CA LYS A 148 -15.13 29.96 -18.55
C LYS A 148 -15.64 28.52 -18.43
N ARG A 149 -14.79 27.60 -18.00
CA ARG A 149 -15.11 26.17 -17.82
C ARG A 149 -15.20 25.83 -16.35
N ARG A 150 -16.12 24.91 -16.02
CA ARG A 150 -16.28 24.33 -14.68
C ARG A 150 -15.64 22.94 -14.54
N THR A 151 -15.12 22.41 -15.63
CA THR A 151 -14.46 21.10 -15.68
C THR A 151 -12.98 21.32 -15.97
N VAL A 152 -12.13 20.80 -15.07
CA VAL A 152 -10.68 20.79 -15.23
C VAL A 152 -10.29 19.79 -16.31
N ARG A 153 -9.45 20.22 -17.25
CA ARG A 153 -8.88 19.39 -18.32
C ARG A 153 -7.38 19.20 -18.12
N LEU A 154 -6.81 18.27 -18.89
CA LEU A 154 -5.37 18.02 -18.89
C LEU A 154 -4.58 19.30 -19.24
N ASP A 155 -5.07 20.08 -20.22
CA ASP A 155 -4.47 21.38 -20.60
C ASP A 155 -4.38 22.38 -19.45
N ASP A 156 -5.35 22.38 -18.53
CA ASP A 156 -5.34 23.27 -17.36
C ASP A 156 -4.23 22.86 -16.39
N MET A 157 -4.04 21.54 -16.24
CA MET A 157 -2.99 20.97 -15.41
C MET A 157 -1.60 21.21 -16.03
N GLU A 158 -1.49 21.05 -17.35
CA GLU A 158 -0.25 21.31 -18.10
C GLU A 158 0.18 22.77 -17.96
N LYS A 159 -0.75 23.72 -18.12
CA LYS A 159 -0.48 25.15 -17.87
C LYS A 159 0.00 25.41 -16.44
N CYS A 160 -0.61 24.77 -15.44
CA CYS A 160 -0.18 24.91 -14.05
C CYS A 160 1.24 24.38 -13.81
N ILE A 161 1.57 23.22 -14.36
CA ILE A 161 2.89 22.60 -14.22
C ILE A 161 3.95 23.44 -14.93
N ARG A 162 3.71 23.84 -16.19
CA ARG A 162 4.66 24.67 -16.96
C ARG A 162 4.84 26.08 -16.37
N GLY A 163 3.84 26.58 -15.66
CA GLY A 163 3.89 27.89 -15.00
C GLY A 163 4.65 27.91 -13.68
N ASP A 164 4.89 26.77 -13.03
CA ASP A 164 5.60 26.69 -11.74
C ASP A 164 6.97 26.02 -11.92
N LYS A 165 8.05 26.82 -11.81
CA LYS A 165 9.43 26.36 -11.97
C LYS A 165 9.78 25.18 -11.06
N ARG A 166 9.18 25.11 -9.86
CA ARG A 166 9.44 24.02 -8.89
C ARG A 166 8.83 22.71 -9.37
N LEU A 167 7.64 22.75 -9.96
CA LEU A 167 6.99 21.56 -10.53
C LEU A 167 7.76 21.04 -11.75
N MET A 168 8.26 21.95 -12.60
CA MET A 168 9.11 21.57 -13.72
C MET A 168 10.42 20.93 -13.24
N ALA A 169 11.09 21.53 -12.26
CA ALA A 169 12.32 21.00 -11.69
C ALA A 169 12.13 19.63 -11.01
N ALA A 170 10.97 19.42 -10.38
CA ALA A 170 10.58 18.13 -9.81
C ALA A 170 10.15 17.08 -10.87
N GLY A 171 10.26 17.38 -12.16
CA GLY A 171 10.03 16.41 -13.24
C GLY A 171 8.56 16.22 -13.64
N PHE A 172 7.62 17.01 -13.11
CA PHE A 172 6.19 16.85 -13.45
C PHE A 172 5.88 17.10 -14.93
N THR A 173 6.75 17.80 -15.66
CA THR A 173 6.64 17.94 -17.11
C THR A 173 6.82 16.60 -17.84
N ALA A 174 7.70 15.73 -17.35
CA ALA A 174 7.83 14.39 -17.92
C ALA A 174 6.56 13.56 -17.66
N VAL A 175 6.04 13.64 -16.43
CA VAL A 175 4.81 12.94 -16.02
C VAL A 175 3.62 13.36 -16.87
N ILE A 176 3.40 14.66 -17.09
CA ILE A 176 2.26 15.12 -17.90
C ILE A 176 2.39 14.66 -19.36
N ASN A 177 3.59 14.68 -19.93
CA ASN A 177 3.83 14.20 -21.28
C ASN A 177 3.54 12.69 -21.41
N MET A 178 3.93 11.88 -20.42
CA MET A 178 3.63 10.45 -20.36
C MET A 178 2.12 10.21 -20.28
N VAL A 179 1.39 10.96 -19.45
CA VAL A 179 -0.07 10.84 -19.32
C VAL A 179 -0.78 11.26 -20.61
N SER A 180 -0.35 12.34 -21.25
CA SER A 180 -0.87 12.78 -22.55
C SER A 180 -0.65 11.72 -23.64
N ALA A 181 0.53 11.10 -23.67
CA ALA A 181 0.84 10.01 -24.60
C ALA A 181 -0.04 8.78 -24.34
N ALA A 182 -0.20 8.36 -23.08
CA ALA A 182 -1.07 7.25 -22.71
C ALA A 182 -2.53 7.52 -23.12
N ALA A 183 -3.04 8.72 -22.86
CA ALA A 183 -4.39 9.11 -23.26
C ALA A 183 -4.59 9.08 -24.79
N ALA A 184 -3.57 9.45 -25.57
CA ALA A 184 -3.61 9.35 -27.03
C ALA A 184 -3.68 7.89 -27.50
N THR A 185 -2.88 6.99 -26.90
CA THR A 185 -2.93 5.54 -27.24
C THR A 185 -4.29 4.91 -26.91
N GLU A 186 -4.92 5.30 -25.80
CA GLU A 186 -6.26 4.83 -25.44
C GLU A 186 -7.33 5.36 -26.39
N ALA A 187 -7.20 6.60 -26.86
CA ALA A 187 -8.10 7.20 -27.83
C ALA A 187 -8.00 6.51 -29.21
N GLU A 188 -6.79 6.19 -29.67
CA GLU A 188 -6.56 5.44 -30.91
C GLU A 188 -7.13 4.01 -30.81
N GLY A 189 -6.94 3.33 -29.67
CA GLY A 189 -7.53 2.01 -29.43
C GLY A 189 -9.06 2.02 -29.43
N LYS A 190 -9.69 3.04 -28.84
CA LYS A 190 -11.15 3.23 -28.90
C LYS A 190 -11.63 3.57 -30.31
N ALA A 191 -10.92 4.44 -31.04
CA ALA A 191 -11.27 4.79 -32.42
C ALA A 191 -11.17 3.57 -33.35
N ALA A 192 -10.14 2.73 -33.18
CA ALA A 192 -9.99 1.47 -33.91
C ALA A 192 -11.11 0.46 -33.56
N ALA A 193 -11.51 0.36 -32.29
CA ALA A 193 -12.62 -0.49 -31.87
C ALA A 193 -13.98 -0.02 -32.42
N VAL A 194 -14.23 1.29 -32.47
CA VAL A 194 -15.44 1.87 -33.04
C VAL A 194 -15.46 1.71 -34.56
N ALA A 195 -14.32 1.85 -35.24
CA ALA A 195 -14.19 1.56 -36.67
C ALA A 195 -14.44 0.08 -36.99
N ALA A 196 -14.00 -0.85 -36.15
CA ALA A 196 -14.26 -2.28 -36.28
C ALA A 196 -15.75 -2.64 -36.04
N ALA A 197 -16.45 -1.90 -35.18
CA ALA A 197 -17.88 -2.09 -34.91
C ALA A 197 -18.81 -1.43 -35.95
N GLY A 198 -18.29 -0.50 -36.78
CA GLY A 198 -19.04 0.21 -37.83
C GLY A 198 -19.12 -0.52 -39.17
N ALA A 199 -18.52 -1.71 -39.32
CA ALA A 199 -18.60 -2.50 -40.55
C ALA A 199 -19.95 -3.27 -40.64
N PRO A 200 -20.72 -3.17 -41.73
CA PRO A 200 -22.00 -3.86 -41.89
C PRO A 200 -21.83 -5.39 -41.97
N PRO A 201 -22.87 -6.20 -41.67
CA PRO A 201 -22.75 -7.64 -41.51
C PRO A 201 -22.61 -8.34 -42.87
N GLY A 202 -21.37 -8.52 -43.33
CA GLY A 202 -21.05 -9.22 -44.56
C GLY A 202 -20.46 -10.61 -44.29
N LYS A 203 -21.29 -11.65 -44.49
CA LYS A 203 -21.00 -13.08 -44.72
C LYS A 203 -19.83 -13.72 -43.93
N LYS A 204 -20.22 -14.61 -43.01
CA LYS A 204 -19.38 -15.65 -42.38
C LYS A 204 -18.48 -16.34 -43.43
N GLN A 205 -17.17 -16.13 -43.34
CA GLN A 205 -16.19 -17.00 -43.98
C GLN A 205 -15.70 -18.02 -42.95
N LYS A 206 -15.73 -19.28 -43.38
CA LYS A 206 -15.55 -20.49 -42.58
C LYS A 206 -14.07 -20.64 -42.18
N VAL A 207 -13.90 -21.02 -40.91
CA VAL A 207 -12.66 -21.31 -40.18
C VAL A 207 -11.73 -22.25 -40.95
N ASP A 208 -10.43 -21.94 -40.95
CA ASP A 208 -9.40 -22.98 -40.82
C ASP A 208 -8.61 -22.75 -39.52
N LYS A 209 -8.57 -23.83 -38.75
CA LYS A 209 -8.05 -23.96 -37.39
C LYS A 209 -6.56 -24.27 -37.47
N ALA A 210 -5.71 -23.41 -36.92
CA ALA A 210 -4.32 -23.76 -36.64
C ALA A 210 -3.84 -23.12 -35.33
N ALA A 211 -3.40 -24.02 -34.43
CA ALA A 211 -2.45 -23.90 -33.33
C ALA A 211 -2.48 -22.65 -32.42
N ALA A 212 -2.90 -22.88 -31.17
CA ALA A 212 -2.55 -22.07 -30.02
C ALA A 212 -1.02 -22.08 -29.79
N PRO A 213 -0.48 -21.01 -29.18
CA PRO A 213 0.22 -21.26 -27.93
C PRO A 213 -0.19 -20.31 -26.80
N ALA A 214 -0.19 -20.92 -25.61
CA ALA A 214 0.13 -20.42 -24.28
C ALA A 214 -0.29 -18.99 -23.90
N ALA A 215 -1.25 -18.96 -22.98
CA ALA A 215 -1.54 -17.84 -22.10
C ALA A 215 -0.30 -17.44 -21.29
N GLY A 216 0.00 -16.14 -21.30
CA GLY A 216 0.97 -15.47 -20.45
C GLY A 216 0.66 -13.98 -20.45
N ALA A 217 -0.45 -13.61 -19.84
CA ALA A 217 -0.83 -12.21 -19.68
C ALA A 217 0.06 -11.57 -18.61
N ASP A 218 1.20 -11.03 -19.03
CA ASP A 218 2.01 -10.12 -18.23
C ASP A 218 1.22 -8.82 -18.00
N LYS A 219 0.51 -8.76 -16.88
CA LYS A 219 0.01 -7.51 -16.31
C LYS A 219 1.15 -6.81 -15.55
N HIS A 220 2.27 -6.55 -16.22
CA HIS A 220 3.30 -5.69 -15.64
C HIS A 220 2.89 -4.23 -15.80
N ASN A 221 2.79 -3.56 -14.67
CA ASN A 221 2.33 -2.20 -14.49
C ASN A 221 3.25 -1.23 -15.26
N SER A 222 2.68 -0.40 -16.12
CA SER A 222 3.40 0.55 -17.00
C SER A 222 4.29 1.55 -16.25
N ILE A 223 4.15 1.61 -14.92
CA ILE A 223 4.93 2.46 -14.01
C ILE A 223 6.37 1.94 -13.84
N GLU A 224 6.60 0.63 -13.73
CA GLU A 224 7.95 0.06 -13.49
C GLU A 224 8.90 0.30 -14.68
N LYS A 225 8.34 0.30 -15.89
CA LYS A 225 9.07 0.60 -17.13
C LYS A 225 9.45 2.07 -17.26
N ALA A 226 8.65 2.97 -16.67
CA ALA A 226 8.88 4.41 -16.74
C ALA A 226 9.99 4.89 -15.81
N PHE A 227 10.27 4.14 -14.74
CA PHE A 227 11.33 4.46 -13.77
C PHE A 227 12.63 3.65 -13.96
N GLY A 228 12.74 2.87 -15.04
CA GLY A 228 13.98 2.15 -15.37
C GLY A 228 14.38 1.08 -14.37
N MET A 229 13.41 0.52 -13.63
CA MET A 229 13.65 -0.43 -12.54
C MET A 229 13.51 -1.90 -12.94
N ALA A 230 13.46 -2.20 -14.23
CA ALA A 230 13.57 -3.58 -14.69
C ALA A 230 15.04 -4.01 -14.57
N SER A 231 15.33 -4.98 -13.69
CA SER A 231 16.55 -5.79 -13.75
C SER A 231 16.54 -6.69 -14.98
#